data_AF-A0AAX0YNK6-F1
#
_entry.id   AF-A0AAX0YNK6-F1
#
_cell.length_a   1.000
_cell.length_b   1.000
_cell.length_c   1.000
_cell.angle_alpha   90.00
_cell.angle_beta   90.00
_cell.angle_gamma   90.00
#
_symmetry.space_group_name_H-M   'P 1'
#
loop_
_entity.id
_entity.type
_entity.pdbx_description
1 polymer ?
#
loop_
_entity_poly.entity_id
_entity_poly.type
_entity_poly.pdbx_seq_one_letter_code
_entity_poly.pdbx_strand_id
1 'polypeptide(L)'
;MVQKNYAASRGYGGGIQNKIGGASPHKLTALLYSEIVKCLKDALVYLAQIDQYRGIADKLTENRDKTFGPANQSAIMKRAKVMREVNRLTAIKGDVLTKVNNITAHLRNTLNDSAYPELCSDLRKLYAFIEYKSTCCIIRHDEQAVKDALKIAIELLNSWNTIPVKYHYVTNSR
;
A
#
# COMPACT_ATOMS: atom_id res chain seq x y z
N MET A 1 -21.44 0.03 -11.21
CA MET A 1 -20.25 0.60 -10.56
C MET A 1 -19.04 0.36 -11.45
N VAL A 2 -18.49 1.39 -12.07
CA VAL A 2 -17.27 1.26 -12.88
C VAL A 2 -16.10 1.13 -11.89
N GLN A 3 -15.46 -0.03 -11.87
CA GLN A 3 -14.25 -0.29 -11.09
C GLN A 3 -13.19 0.71 -11.59
N LYS A 4 -12.93 1.77 -10.81
CA LYS A 4 -11.92 2.77 -11.17
C LYS A 4 -10.59 2.03 -11.30
N ASN A 5 -10.05 2.01 -12.50
CA ASN A 5 -8.74 1.44 -12.75
C ASN A 5 -7.70 2.42 -12.19
N TYR A 6 -7.33 2.26 -10.91
CA TYR A 6 -6.46 3.19 -10.19
C TYR A 6 -5.09 3.39 -10.85
N ALA A 7 -4.67 2.48 -11.74
CA ALA A 7 -3.49 2.61 -12.58
C ALA A 7 -3.58 3.78 -13.58
N ALA A 8 -4.77 4.14 -14.06
CA ALA A 8 -4.98 5.19 -15.05
C ALA A 8 -4.96 6.61 -14.45
N SER A 9 -5.27 6.76 -13.16
CA SER A 9 -5.54 8.08 -12.56
C SER A 9 -4.31 8.92 -12.16
N ARG A 10 -3.08 8.40 -12.32
CA ARG A 10 -1.85 9.07 -11.83
C ARG A 10 -0.71 9.19 -12.86
N GLY A 11 -0.99 9.29 -14.17
CA GLY A 11 0.08 9.31 -15.19
C GLY A 11 0.95 8.03 -15.22
N TYR A 12 0.58 7.02 -14.42
CA TYR A 12 1.27 5.75 -14.25
C TYR A 12 1.03 4.81 -15.44
N GLY A 13 -0.14 4.91 -16.11
CA GLY A 13 -0.51 4.07 -17.25
C GLY A 13 0.50 4.14 -18.40
N GLY A 14 0.88 5.35 -18.84
CA GLY A 14 1.82 5.52 -19.97
C GLY A 14 3.26 5.10 -19.64
N GLY A 15 3.73 5.38 -18.43
CA GLY A 15 5.09 5.00 -17.99
C GLY A 15 5.25 3.51 -17.69
N ILE A 16 4.18 2.82 -17.27
CA ILE A 16 4.18 1.37 -17.03
C ILE A 16 4.02 0.59 -18.35
N GLN A 17 3.14 1.02 -19.26
CA GLN A 17 2.96 0.34 -20.55
C GLN A 17 4.28 0.25 -21.34
N ASN A 18 5.06 1.34 -21.38
CA ASN A 18 6.38 1.37 -22.01
C ASN A 18 7.42 0.48 -21.30
N LYS A 19 7.22 0.15 -20.01
CA LYS A 19 8.14 -0.69 -19.22
C LYS A 19 7.77 -2.18 -19.23
N ILE A 20 6.57 -2.55 -19.68
CA ILE A 20 6.11 -3.94 -19.73
C ILE A 20 6.39 -4.57 -21.10
N GLY A 21 6.32 -3.80 -22.18
CA GLY A 21 6.64 -4.29 -23.53
C GLY A 21 8.10 -4.79 -23.61
N GLY A 22 8.29 -6.11 -23.65
CA GLY A 22 9.62 -6.73 -23.69
C GLY A 22 10.33 -6.92 -22.34
N ALA A 23 9.63 -6.70 -21.22
CA ALA A 23 10.21 -6.93 -19.90
C ALA A 23 10.50 -8.42 -19.65
N SER A 24 11.68 -8.72 -19.11
CA SER A 24 12.02 -10.06 -18.65
C SER A 24 11.13 -10.48 -17.46
N PRO A 25 10.93 -11.79 -17.22
CA PRO A 25 10.24 -12.28 -16.02
C PRO A 25 10.83 -11.70 -14.73
N HIS A 26 12.16 -11.60 -14.65
CA HIS A 26 12.84 -10.93 -13.54
C HIS A 26 12.41 -9.48 -13.38
N LYS A 27 12.35 -8.72 -14.48
CA LYS A 27 11.96 -7.31 -14.46
C LYS A 27 10.51 -7.12 -14.02
N LEU A 28 9.60 -8.01 -14.46
CA LEU A 28 8.20 -7.96 -14.05
C LEU A 28 8.05 -8.16 -12.54
N THR A 29 8.71 -9.17 -11.96
CA THR A 29 8.70 -9.37 -10.50
C THR A 29 9.31 -8.18 -9.75
N ALA A 30 10.40 -7.60 -10.25
CA ALA A 30 11.00 -6.40 -9.66
C ALA A 30 10.03 -5.20 -9.66
N LEU A 31 9.24 -5.03 -10.74
CA LEU A 31 8.21 -3.99 -10.80
C LEU A 31 7.09 -4.22 -9.79
N LEU A 32 6.69 -5.48 -9.56
CA LEU A 32 5.70 -5.83 -8.53
C LEU A 32 6.20 -5.49 -7.12
N TYR A 33 7.43 -5.88 -6.78
CA TYR A 33 8.06 -5.49 -5.51
C TYR A 33 8.19 -3.97 -5.36
N SER A 34 8.62 -3.28 -6.41
CA SER A 34 8.70 -1.82 -6.41
C SER A 34 7.33 -1.16 -6.16
N GLU A 35 6.26 -1.71 -6.73
CA GLU A 35 4.91 -1.18 -6.51
C GLU A 35 4.41 -1.47 -5.09
N ILE A 36 4.73 -2.63 -4.50
CA ILE A 36 4.45 -2.91 -3.07
C ILE A 36 5.15 -1.86 -2.19
N VAL A 37 6.46 -1.65 -2.36
CA VAL A 37 7.24 -0.68 -1.58
C VAL A 37 6.64 0.73 -1.69
N LYS A 38 6.29 1.13 -2.91
CA LYS A 38 5.65 2.43 -3.15
C LYS A 38 4.29 2.54 -2.45
N CYS A 39 3.43 1.53 -2.56
CA CYS A 39 2.12 1.56 -1.92
C CYS A 39 2.24 1.64 -0.38
N LEU A 40 3.19 0.91 0.21
CA LEU A 40 3.45 1.00 1.65
C LEU A 40 3.96 2.39 2.06
N LYS A 41 4.83 3.02 1.25
CA LYS A 41 5.26 4.42 1.47
C LYS A 41 4.10 5.41 1.36
N ASP A 42 3.27 5.28 0.33
CA ASP A 42 2.07 6.10 0.13
C ASP A 42 1.12 5.96 1.33
N ALA A 43 0.93 4.74 1.86
CA ALA A 43 0.11 4.49 3.04
C ALA A 43 0.62 5.24 4.28
N LEU A 44 1.94 5.28 4.51
CA LEU A 44 2.53 6.07 5.62
C LEU A 44 2.25 7.57 5.47
N VAL A 45 2.32 8.10 4.25
CA VAL A 45 1.96 9.50 3.98
C VAL A 45 0.48 9.76 4.31
N TYR A 46 -0.42 8.85 3.92
CA TYR A 46 -1.84 9.00 4.24
C TYR A 46 -2.14 8.87 5.73
N LEU A 47 -1.46 7.99 6.46
CA LEU A 47 -1.57 7.91 7.92
C LEU A 47 -1.25 9.25 8.58
N ALA A 48 -0.09 9.83 8.25
CA ALA A 48 0.33 11.12 8.79
C ALA A 48 -0.67 12.24 8.48
N GLN A 49 -1.20 12.29 7.26
CA GLN A 49 -2.24 13.26 6.89
C GLN A 49 -3.54 13.05 7.68
N ILE A 50 -3.98 11.80 7.84
CA ILE A 50 -5.18 11.47 8.63
C ILE A 50 -5.02 11.98 10.06
N ASP A 51 -3.88 11.73 10.70
CA ASP A 51 -3.62 12.13 12.08
C ASP A 51 -3.56 13.66 12.22
N GLN A 52 -2.96 14.34 11.24
CA GLN A 52 -2.99 15.81 11.17
C GLN A 52 -4.43 16.34 11.10
N TYR A 53 -5.27 15.81 10.20
CA TYR A 53 -6.66 16.27 10.07
C TYR A 53 -7.51 15.91 11.30
N ARG A 54 -7.28 14.77 11.94
CA ARG A 54 -7.91 14.43 13.23
C ARG A 54 -7.54 15.44 14.30
N GLY A 55 -6.25 15.78 14.43
CA GLY A 55 -5.82 16.81 15.37
C GLY A 55 -6.43 18.20 15.11
N ILE A 56 -6.67 18.57 13.85
CA ILE A 56 -7.42 19.78 13.50
C ILE A 56 -8.88 19.67 13.95
N ALA A 57 -9.52 18.52 13.73
CA ALA A 57 -10.91 18.26 14.13
C ALA A 57 -11.10 18.33 15.64
N ASP A 58 -10.15 17.82 16.42
CA ASP A 58 -10.21 17.80 17.89
C ASP A 58 -10.09 19.21 18.48
N LYS A 59 -9.17 20.03 17.95
CA LYS A 59 -9.03 21.46 18.31
C LYS A 59 -10.28 22.29 18.02
N LEU A 60 -11.08 21.90 17.02
CA LEU A 60 -12.33 22.60 16.71
C LEU A 60 -13.43 22.34 17.75
N THR A 61 -13.32 21.26 18.54
CA THR A 61 -14.26 20.89 19.61
C THR A 61 -13.77 21.23 21.02
N GLU A 62 -12.47 21.48 21.18
CA GLU A 62 -11.87 21.82 22.46
C GLU A 62 -12.56 23.05 23.10
N ASN A 63 -13.02 22.90 24.34
CA ASN A 63 -13.72 23.92 25.15
C ASN A 63 -15.12 24.37 24.66
N ARG A 64 -15.82 23.59 23.81
CA ARG A 64 -17.13 24.02 23.23
C ARG A 64 -18.38 23.33 23.78
N ASP A 65 -18.25 22.37 24.69
CA ASP A 65 -19.37 21.60 25.26
C ASP A 65 -20.38 22.43 26.07
N LYS A 66 -20.09 23.70 26.36
CA LYS A 66 -20.92 24.58 27.20
C LYS A 66 -21.49 25.81 26.48
N THR A 67 -21.25 25.97 25.18
CA THR A 67 -21.65 27.18 24.43
C THR A 67 -22.67 26.87 23.35
N PHE A 68 -23.93 27.25 23.55
CA PHE A 68 -24.95 27.30 22.50
C PHE A 68 -24.86 28.67 21.77
N GLY A 69 -24.70 28.67 20.45
CA GLY A 69 -24.68 29.90 19.63
C GLY A 69 -24.09 29.74 18.22
N PRO A 70 -24.16 30.78 17.36
CA PRO A 70 -23.73 30.73 15.95
C PRO A 70 -22.25 30.36 15.75
N ALA A 71 -21.39 30.75 16.69
CA ALA A 71 -19.97 30.39 16.69
C ALA A 71 -19.73 28.89 16.89
N ASN A 72 -20.60 28.21 17.65
CA ASN A 72 -20.56 26.76 17.82
C ASN A 72 -21.04 26.05 16.54
N GLN A 73 -22.11 26.53 15.93
CA GLN A 73 -22.61 26.01 14.65
C GLN A 73 -21.56 26.08 13.54
N SER A 74 -20.85 27.20 13.41
CA SER A 74 -19.75 27.36 12.42
C SER A 74 -18.62 26.35 12.64
N ALA A 75 -18.24 26.09 13.91
CA ALA A 75 -17.19 25.13 14.22
C ALA A 75 -17.61 23.68 13.96
N ILE A 76 -18.86 23.33 14.26
CA ILE A 76 -19.43 22.02 13.90
C ILE A 76 -19.35 21.79 12.39
N MET A 77 -19.72 22.80 11.58
CA MET A 77 -19.64 22.71 10.11
C MET A 77 -18.18 22.56 9.63
N LYS A 78 -17.25 23.34 10.19
CA LYS A 78 -15.81 23.21 9.87
C LYS A 78 -15.27 21.83 10.21
N ARG A 79 -15.62 21.30 11.39
CA ARG A 79 -15.24 19.96 11.82
C ARG A 79 -15.82 18.90 10.89
N ALA A 80 -17.08 19.01 10.51
CA ALA A 80 -17.70 18.09 9.56
C ALA A 80 -16.95 18.05 8.22
N LYS A 81 -16.50 19.21 7.71
CA LYS A 81 -15.67 19.28 6.50
C LYS A 81 -14.32 18.58 6.69
N VAL A 82 -13.65 18.80 7.81
CA VAL A 82 -12.37 18.14 8.13
C VAL A 82 -12.54 16.63 8.24
N MET A 83 -13.58 16.16 8.93
CA MET A 83 -13.86 14.72 9.08
C MET A 83 -14.21 14.04 7.75
N ARG A 84 -14.83 14.75 6.80
CA ARG A 84 -15.01 14.22 5.44
C ARG A 84 -13.66 13.95 4.76
N GLU A 85 -12.67 14.82 4.97
CA GLU A 85 -11.33 14.60 4.42
C GLU A 85 -10.62 13.44 5.11
N VAL A 86 -10.75 13.31 6.45
CA VAL A 86 -10.29 12.11 7.18
C VAL A 86 -10.87 10.84 6.58
N ASN A 87 -12.17 10.80 6.32
CA ASN A 87 -12.82 9.63 5.73
C ASN A 87 -12.33 9.35 4.31
N ARG A 88 -12.13 10.40 3.49
CA ARG A 88 -11.59 10.29 2.14
C ARG A 88 -10.18 9.69 2.15
N LEU A 89 -9.29 10.21 2.99
CA LEU A 89 -7.92 9.72 3.12
C LEU A 89 -7.87 8.29 3.68
N THR A 90 -8.76 7.97 4.63
CA THR A 90 -8.89 6.61 5.18
C THR A 90 -9.26 5.60 4.09
N ALA A 91 -10.20 5.95 3.21
CA ALA A 91 -10.57 5.11 2.07
C ALA A 91 -9.41 4.93 1.09
N ILE A 92 -8.71 6.02 0.73
CA ILE A 92 -7.55 5.97 -0.17
C ILE A 92 -6.43 5.09 0.42
N LYS A 93 -6.12 5.24 1.71
CA LYS A 93 -5.17 4.36 2.42
C LYS A 93 -5.60 2.89 2.32
N GLY A 94 -6.88 2.61 2.54
CA GLY A 94 -7.46 1.27 2.41
C GLY A 94 -7.27 0.67 1.02
N ASP A 95 -7.56 1.43 -0.04
CA ASP A 95 -7.38 1.01 -1.43
C ASP A 95 -5.90 0.69 -1.74
N VAL A 96 -4.99 1.55 -1.29
CA VAL A 96 -3.55 1.38 -1.51
C VAL A 96 -3.01 0.14 -0.80
N LEU A 97 -3.40 -0.11 0.44
CA LEU A 97 -2.98 -1.31 1.17
C LEU A 97 -3.66 -2.59 0.65
N THR A 98 -4.89 -2.50 0.14
CA THR A 98 -5.54 -3.63 -0.54
C THR A 98 -4.78 -4.02 -1.80
N LYS A 99 -4.23 -3.03 -2.52
CA LYS A 99 -3.35 -3.29 -3.68
C LYS A 99 -2.08 -4.04 -3.27
N VAL A 100 -1.48 -3.73 -2.13
CA VAL A 100 -0.33 -4.50 -1.58
C VAL A 100 -0.71 -5.96 -1.39
N ASN A 101 -1.85 -6.23 -0.75
CA ASN A 101 -2.33 -7.59 -0.53
C ASN A 101 -2.56 -8.34 -1.85
N ASN A 102 -3.17 -7.69 -2.85
CA ASN A 102 -3.42 -8.31 -4.15
C ASN A 102 -2.13 -8.68 -4.90
N ILE A 103 -1.13 -7.79 -4.90
CA ILE A 103 0.16 -8.07 -5.55
C ILE A 103 0.89 -9.19 -4.81
N THR A 104 0.88 -9.16 -3.48
CA THR A 104 1.55 -10.16 -2.65
C THR A 104 0.91 -11.54 -2.79
N ALA A 105 -0.42 -11.62 -2.83
CA ALA A 105 -1.15 -12.84 -3.11
C ALA A 105 -0.85 -13.38 -4.53
N HIS A 106 -0.74 -12.50 -5.52
CA HIS A 106 -0.32 -12.90 -6.86
C HIS A 106 1.08 -13.52 -6.86
N LEU A 107 2.08 -12.84 -6.28
CA LEU A 107 3.46 -13.35 -6.16
C LEU A 107 3.48 -14.71 -5.47
N ARG A 108 2.73 -14.87 -4.38
CA ARG A 108 2.57 -16.13 -3.64
C ARG A 108 2.01 -17.26 -4.49
N ASN A 109 1.08 -16.97 -5.40
CA ASN A 109 0.47 -17.97 -6.28
C ASN A 109 1.35 -18.35 -7.47
N THR A 110 2.36 -17.52 -7.79
CA THR A 110 3.32 -17.79 -8.87
C THR A 110 4.55 -18.60 -8.44
N LEU A 111 4.67 -18.93 -7.15
CA LEU A 111 5.77 -19.74 -6.62
C LEU A 111 5.73 -21.17 -7.16
N ASN A 112 6.91 -21.74 -7.43
CA ASN A 112 7.07 -23.09 -7.99
C ASN A 112 7.59 -24.06 -6.92
N ASP A 113 6.68 -24.60 -6.10
CA ASP A 113 7.02 -25.52 -5.00
C ASP A 113 7.70 -26.79 -5.50
N SER A 114 7.38 -27.25 -6.73
CA SER A 114 7.94 -28.47 -7.30
C SER A 114 9.45 -28.36 -7.56
N ALA A 115 9.95 -27.16 -7.85
CA ALA A 115 11.37 -26.94 -8.11
C ALA A 115 12.15 -26.52 -6.86
N TYR A 116 11.55 -25.70 -5.99
CA TYR A 116 12.24 -25.09 -4.85
C TYR A 116 11.34 -25.01 -3.60
N PRO A 117 11.01 -26.15 -2.96
CA PRO A 117 9.99 -26.20 -1.90
C PRO A 117 10.33 -25.37 -0.66
N GLU A 118 11.58 -25.41 -0.19
CA GLU A 118 12.01 -24.67 1.01
C GLU A 118 11.98 -23.15 0.77
N LEU A 119 12.57 -22.70 -0.34
CA LEU A 119 12.55 -21.28 -0.72
C LEU A 119 11.12 -20.76 -0.91
N CYS A 120 10.26 -21.54 -1.57
CA CYS A 120 8.86 -21.17 -1.75
C CYS A 120 8.12 -21.07 -0.42
N SER A 121 8.38 -21.99 0.52
CA SER A 121 7.84 -21.95 1.88
C SER A 121 8.22 -20.66 2.61
N ASP A 122 9.49 -20.27 2.56
CA ASP A 122 9.96 -19.05 3.24
C ASP A 122 9.42 -17.78 2.59
N LEU A 123 9.36 -17.71 1.26
CA LEU A 123 8.72 -16.60 0.55
C LEU A 123 7.23 -16.50 0.88
N ARG A 124 6.51 -17.63 0.99
CA ARG A 124 5.09 -17.65 1.42
C ARG A 124 4.92 -17.01 2.80
N LYS A 125 5.82 -17.29 3.76
CA LYS A 125 5.77 -16.70 5.10
C LYS A 125 6.01 -15.19 5.06
N LEU A 126 6.99 -14.72 4.29
CA LEU A 126 7.28 -13.29 4.16
C LEU A 126 6.12 -12.53 3.51
N TYR A 127 5.51 -13.11 2.47
CA TYR A 127 4.32 -12.58 1.81
C TYR A 127 3.12 -12.52 2.76
N ALA A 128 2.84 -13.60 3.48
CA ALA A 128 1.77 -13.63 4.48
C ALA A 128 1.98 -12.60 5.59
N PHE A 129 3.23 -12.36 6.01
CA PHE A 129 3.57 -11.32 6.98
C PHE A 129 3.23 -9.91 6.45
N ILE A 130 3.60 -9.60 5.20
CA ILE A 130 3.27 -8.31 4.57
C ILE A 130 1.74 -8.14 4.48
N GLU A 131 1.01 -9.18 4.07
CA GLU A 131 -0.46 -9.18 3.97
C GLU A 131 -1.13 -8.95 5.34
N TYR A 132 -0.65 -9.65 6.37
CA TYR A 132 -1.13 -9.51 7.74
C TYR A 132 -0.93 -8.08 8.27
N LYS A 133 0.29 -7.56 8.16
CA LYS A 133 0.65 -6.22 8.64
C LYS A 133 -0.10 -5.10 7.90
N SER A 134 -0.29 -5.25 6.58
CA SER A 134 -1.12 -4.33 5.79
C SER A 134 -2.57 -4.33 6.28
N THR A 135 -3.11 -5.50 6.59
CA THR A 135 -4.47 -5.66 7.12
C THR A 135 -4.63 -5.05 8.52
N CYS A 136 -3.63 -5.23 9.40
CA CYS A 136 -3.60 -4.55 10.71
C CYS A 136 -3.71 -3.04 10.54
N CYS A 137 -2.97 -2.44 9.60
CA CYS A 137 -3.07 -1.01 9.34
C CYS A 137 -4.43 -0.59 8.76
N ILE A 138 -5.01 -1.38 7.84
CA ILE A 138 -6.35 -1.11 7.28
C ILE A 138 -7.38 -1.00 8.41
N ILE A 139 -7.39 -1.95 9.33
CA ILE A 139 -8.42 -2.07 10.38
C ILE A 139 -8.14 -1.16 11.57
N ARG A 140 -6.88 -1.12 12.04
CA ARG A 140 -6.51 -0.52 13.32
C ARG A 140 -5.74 0.79 13.21
N HIS A 141 -5.48 1.27 11.99
CA HIS A 141 -4.65 2.47 11.76
C HIS A 141 -3.23 2.33 12.35
N ASP A 142 -2.71 1.10 12.38
CA ASP A 142 -1.38 0.79 12.92
C ASP A 142 -0.27 1.20 11.95
N GLU A 143 0.41 2.30 12.24
CA GLU A 143 1.55 2.80 11.46
C GLU A 143 2.79 1.90 11.55
N GLN A 144 3.06 1.33 12.72
CA GLN A 144 4.22 0.48 12.94
C GLN A 144 4.09 -0.80 12.11
N ALA A 145 2.89 -1.35 11.96
CA ALA A 145 2.66 -2.49 11.09
C ALA A 145 3.06 -2.20 9.64
N VAL A 146 2.75 -1.02 9.10
CA VAL A 146 3.17 -0.63 7.73
C VAL A 146 4.68 -0.48 7.63
N LYS A 147 5.33 0.08 8.65
CA LYS A 147 6.80 0.20 8.71
C LYS A 147 7.46 -1.17 8.70
N ASP A 148 6.94 -2.13 9.46
CA ASP A 148 7.45 -3.50 9.49
C ASP A 148 7.31 -4.19 8.13
N ALA A 149 6.13 -4.07 7.50
CA ALA A 149 5.89 -4.62 6.15
C ALA A 149 6.81 -3.98 5.11
N LEU A 150 7.02 -2.66 5.19
CA LEU A 150 7.87 -1.91 4.28
C LEU A 150 9.32 -2.37 4.36
N LYS A 151 9.83 -2.66 5.56
CA LYS A 151 11.19 -3.19 5.74
C LYS A 151 11.39 -4.50 4.98
N ILE A 152 10.46 -5.44 5.11
CA ILE A 152 10.52 -6.72 4.40
C ILE A 152 10.40 -6.52 2.89
N ALA A 153 9.47 -5.68 2.43
CA ALA A 153 9.28 -5.40 1.01
C ALA A 153 10.52 -4.77 0.35
N ILE A 154 11.22 -3.88 1.06
CA ILE A 154 12.49 -3.28 0.59
C ILE A 154 13.58 -4.35 0.49
N GLU A 155 13.70 -5.20 1.50
CA GLU A 155 14.72 -6.26 1.51
C GLU A 155 14.51 -7.26 0.36
N LEU A 156 13.24 -7.66 0.12
CA LEU A 156 12.87 -8.51 -1.01
C LEU A 156 13.21 -7.86 -2.35
N LEU A 157 12.89 -6.58 -2.52
CA LEU A 157 13.23 -5.84 -3.75
C LEU A 157 14.75 -5.77 -3.96
N ASN A 158 15.50 -5.44 -2.91
CA ASN A 158 16.95 -5.33 -2.98
C ASN A 158 17.59 -6.67 -3.33
N SER A 159 17.22 -7.73 -2.61
CA SER A 159 17.67 -9.10 -2.86
C SER A 159 17.31 -9.59 -4.26
N TRP A 160 16.13 -9.24 -4.76
CA TRP A 160 15.74 -9.60 -6.12
C TRP A 160 16.62 -8.90 -7.17
N ASN A 161 16.97 -7.63 -6.93
CA ASN A 161 17.79 -6.85 -7.85
C ASN A 161 19.27 -7.29 -7.88
N THR A 162 19.75 -8.11 -6.94
CA THR A 162 21.11 -8.67 -6.99
C THR A 162 21.23 -9.86 -7.94
N ILE A 163 20.12 -10.40 -8.46
CA ILE A 163 20.14 -11.55 -9.37
C ILE A 163 20.84 -11.15 -10.69
N PRO A 164 21.90 -11.88 -11.12
CA PRO A 164 22.64 -11.56 -12.34
C PRO A 164 21.79 -11.58 -13.62
N VAL A 165 22.10 -10.68 -14.56
CA VAL A 165 21.39 -10.50 -15.84
C VAL A 165 21.26 -11.80 -16.64
N LYS A 166 22.26 -12.68 -16.59
CA LYS A 166 22.23 -13.99 -17.26
C LYS A 166 21.05 -14.89 -16.84
N TYR A 167 20.44 -14.63 -15.69
CA TYR A 167 19.28 -15.37 -15.19
C TYR A 167 17.94 -14.67 -15.46
N HIS A 168 17.93 -13.46 -16.03
CA HIS A 168 16.71 -12.64 -16.11
C HIS A 168 15.64 -13.21 -17.04
N TYR A 169 16.06 -13.92 -18.10
CA TYR A 169 15.19 -14.55 -19.10
C TYR A 169 15.05 -16.05 -18.92
N VAL A 170 15.59 -16.62 -17.82
CA VAL A 170 15.45 -18.04 -17.53
C VAL A 170 14.00 -18.30 -17.11
N THR A 171 13.19 -18.66 -18.09
CA THR A 171 11.93 -19.34 -17.89
C THR A 171 12.25 -20.83 -17.94
N ASN A 172 11.90 -21.61 -16.91
CA ASN A 172 12.09 -23.06 -16.91
C ASN A 172 11.69 -23.62 -18.29
N SER A 173 12.68 -24.11 -19.05
CA SER A 173 12.45 -24.94 -20.21
C SER A 173 11.69 -26.15 -19.71
N ARG A 174 10.45 -26.33 -20.16
CA ARG A 174 9.75 -27.59 -19.98
C ARG A 174 10.45 -28.69 -20.75
#